data_AF-A0A662Y5M7-F1
#
_entry.id   AF-A0A662Y5M7-F1
#
_cell.length_a   1.000
_cell.length_b   1.000
_cell.length_c   1.000
_cell.angle_alpha   90.00
_cell.angle_beta   90.00
_cell.angle_gamma   90.00
#
_symmetry.space_group_name_H-M   'P 1'
#
loop_
_entity.id
_entity.type
_entity.pdbx_description
1 polymer ?
#
loop_
_entity_poly.entity_id
_entity_poly.type
_entity_poly.pdbx_seq_one_letter_code
_entity_poly.pdbx_strand_id
1 'polypeptide(L)'
;MGPSVRRLYVQGKEVNGAGINSSVAVHQDVTGNAAEIALGWSVALGSPYTFYTTMADEYKSDIFGERCILLGGVHGLIEALFRRYVQQGMSPEDAFKNSAECLTGPLSEKISHDGIKAVYESFTDEKDRENFERTYAASYMPCRDIVEECYDDVACGNEIRSVTNAVARHNRFPFGKIDQTLTWQVGEKVRAARDGKFVMNPFTCGAYVAMMMAQIDVLLVHGHCYSEVANESVIESVDSLNPYMHARGVAYMVDNCSTTARLDSRKWAPRFDYILTEQAFVAVNSKAKISNQDQLMNEFKTHKIHDVLRVCGDLRPSVDIAVE
;
A
#
# COMPACT_ATOMS: atom_id res chain seq x y z
N MET A 1 -11.46 1.30 0.30
CA MET A 1 -12.39 0.15 0.06
C MET A 1 -13.83 0.40 0.53
N GLY A 2 -14.84 -0.33 0.01
CA GLY A 2 -16.26 -0.10 0.33
C GLY A 2 -16.64 -0.21 1.82
N PRO A 3 -16.21 -1.25 2.56
CA PRO A 3 -16.46 -1.34 4.00
C PRO A 3 -15.90 -0.18 4.83
N SER A 4 -14.72 0.36 4.47
CA SER A 4 -14.11 1.48 5.20
C SER A 4 -14.87 2.78 5.01
N VAL A 5 -15.40 3.04 3.80
CA VAL A 5 -16.29 4.18 3.52
C VAL A 5 -17.46 4.18 4.50
N ARG A 6 -18.16 3.04 4.65
CA ARG A 6 -19.30 2.96 5.56
C ARG A 6 -18.89 3.09 7.02
N ARG A 7 -17.79 2.45 7.42
CA ARG A 7 -17.38 2.38 8.83
C ARG A 7 -16.97 3.76 9.37
N LEU A 8 -16.13 4.48 8.63
CA LEU A 8 -15.73 5.84 9.00
C LEU A 8 -16.90 6.82 8.92
N TYR A 9 -17.79 6.70 7.93
CA TYR A 9 -19.02 7.51 7.90
C TYR A 9 -19.89 7.32 9.15
N VAL A 10 -19.98 6.10 9.67
CA VAL A 10 -20.71 5.82 10.92
C VAL A 10 -20.00 6.44 12.13
N GLN A 11 -18.67 6.34 12.22
CA GLN A 11 -17.87 7.04 13.24
C GLN A 11 -18.02 8.57 13.15
N GLY A 12 -18.21 9.08 11.92
CA GLY A 12 -18.39 10.50 11.62
C GLY A 12 -19.64 11.15 12.20
N LYS A 13 -20.59 10.33 12.70
CA LYS A 13 -21.77 10.85 13.43
C LYS A 13 -21.41 11.50 14.76
N GLU A 14 -20.38 10.98 15.43
CA GLU A 14 -19.95 11.46 16.74
C GLU A 14 -18.73 12.39 16.62
N VAL A 15 -17.91 12.23 15.57
CA VAL A 15 -16.73 13.05 15.32
C VAL A 15 -16.79 13.64 13.93
N ASN A 16 -16.93 14.97 13.85
CA ASN A 16 -17.03 15.67 12.57
C ASN A 16 -15.81 15.39 11.67
N GLY A 17 -16.06 15.13 10.39
CA GLY A 17 -15.00 14.94 9.39
C GLY A 17 -14.49 13.51 9.20
N ALA A 18 -15.11 12.48 9.81
CA ALA A 18 -14.72 11.09 9.55
C ALA A 18 -15.35 10.52 8.28
N GLY A 19 -14.51 9.95 7.41
CA GLY A 19 -14.89 9.31 6.16
C GLY A 19 -13.67 8.91 5.35
N ILE A 20 -13.86 8.55 4.08
CA ILE A 20 -12.78 8.22 3.14
C ILE A 20 -12.68 9.36 2.11
N ASN A 21 -11.46 9.84 1.87
CA ASN A 21 -11.21 10.86 0.85
C ASN A 21 -11.66 10.35 -0.53
N SER A 22 -12.06 11.27 -1.40
CA SER A 22 -12.49 10.91 -2.75
C SER A 22 -11.87 11.83 -3.79
N SER A 23 -11.59 11.27 -4.96
CA SER A 23 -11.36 12.06 -6.16
C SER A 23 -12.71 12.31 -6.88
N VAL A 24 -12.79 13.39 -7.66
CA VAL A 24 -13.92 13.66 -8.57
C VAL A 24 -13.40 14.03 -9.95
N ALA A 25 -14.10 13.55 -10.98
CA ALA A 25 -13.83 13.89 -12.36
C ALA A 25 -15.15 14.19 -13.09
N VAL A 26 -15.13 15.21 -13.96
CA VAL A 26 -16.22 15.51 -14.89
C VAL A 26 -15.70 15.25 -16.30
N HIS A 27 -16.06 14.09 -16.87
CA HIS A 27 -15.65 13.75 -18.23
C HIS A 27 -16.47 14.50 -19.29
N GLN A 28 -17.77 14.64 -19.05
CA GLN A 28 -18.70 15.36 -19.90
C GLN A 28 -19.71 16.11 -19.04
N ASP A 29 -19.97 17.36 -19.38
CA ASP A 29 -21.03 18.15 -18.76
C ASP A 29 -21.98 18.68 -19.85
N VAL A 30 -23.18 18.10 -19.89
CA VAL A 30 -24.20 18.42 -20.91
C VAL A 30 -25.26 19.39 -20.42
N THR A 31 -25.31 19.66 -19.11
CA THR A 31 -26.32 20.55 -18.48
C THR A 31 -25.72 21.73 -17.73
N GLY A 32 -24.40 21.73 -17.49
CA GLY A 32 -23.69 22.74 -16.71
C GLY A 32 -23.62 22.45 -15.21
N ASN A 33 -24.18 21.33 -14.75
CA ASN A 33 -24.34 21.02 -13.33
C ASN A 33 -23.49 19.81 -12.87
N ALA A 34 -22.68 19.22 -13.76
CA ALA A 34 -21.99 17.96 -13.45
C ALA A 34 -21.02 18.08 -12.28
N ALA A 35 -20.28 19.20 -12.19
CA ALA A 35 -19.33 19.44 -11.11
C ALA A 35 -20.02 19.55 -9.74
N GLU A 36 -21.13 20.29 -9.66
CA GLU A 36 -21.90 20.45 -8.41
C GLU A 36 -22.50 19.12 -7.95
N ILE A 37 -23.01 18.32 -8.89
CA ILE A 37 -23.55 16.98 -8.59
C ILE A 37 -22.44 16.05 -8.09
N ALA A 38 -21.28 16.03 -8.75
CA ALA A 38 -20.15 15.20 -8.33
C ALA A 38 -19.63 15.58 -6.94
N LEU A 39 -19.47 16.87 -6.66
CA LEU A 39 -19.07 17.36 -5.34
C LEU A 39 -20.13 17.05 -4.28
N GLY A 40 -21.41 17.30 -4.58
CA GLY A 40 -22.52 16.97 -3.68
C GLY A 40 -22.57 15.48 -3.34
N TRP A 41 -22.28 14.61 -4.30
CA TRP A 41 -22.16 13.17 -4.06
C TRP A 41 -20.98 12.83 -3.15
N SER A 42 -19.79 13.38 -3.40
CA SER A 42 -18.61 13.16 -2.53
C SER A 42 -18.87 13.61 -1.09
N VAL A 43 -19.49 14.78 -0.90
CA VAL A 43 -19.89 15.27 0.44
C VAL A 43 -20.91 14.34 1.09
N ALA A 44 -21.91 13.85 0.34
CA ALA A 44 -22.92 12.94 0.86
C ALA A 44 -22.35 11.56 1.26
N LEU A 45 -21.22 11.15 0.68
CA LEU A 45 -20.46 9.97 1.11
C LEU A 45 -19.61 10.23 2.37
N GLY A 46 -19.49 11.49 2.82
CA GLY A 46 -18.73 11.89 3.98
C GLY A 46 -17.24 12.06 3.72
N SER A 47 -16.83 12.35 2.48
CA SER A 47 -15.40 12.55 2.15
C SER A 47 -14.78 13.69 2.99
N PRO A 48 -13.71 13.43 3.77
CA PRO A 48 -13.05 14.46 4.59
C PRO A 48 -12.50 15.59 3.73
N TYR A 49 -11.89 15.22 2.59
CA TYR A 49 -11.64 16.13 1.49
C TYR A 49 -11.87 15.46 0.14
N THR A 50 -12.12 16.30 -0.86
CA THR A 50 -12.35 15.92 -2.24
C THR A 50 -11.35 16.64 -3.14
N PHE A 51 -10.67 15.92 -4.03
CA PHE A 51 -9.74 16.51 -5.00
C PHE A 51 -10.18 16.22 -6.44
N TYR A 52 -9.83 17.13 -7.35
CA TYR A 52 -10.12 16.95 -8.78
C TYR A 52 -9.08 16.06 -9.45
N THR A 53 -9.56 15.21 -10.35
CA THR A 53 -8.76 14.40 -11.29
C THR A 53 -9.48 14.32 -12.64
N THR A 54 -8.95 13.54 -13.57
CA THR A 54 -9.63 13.13 -14.79
C THR A 54 -9.98 11.65 -14.73
N MET A 55 -11.00 11.20 -15.49
CA MET A 55 -11.28 9.77 -15.60
C MET A 55 -10.05 8.98 -16.06
N ALA A 56 -9.19 9.60 -16.87
CA ALA A 56 -8.02 8.95 -17.44
C ALA A 56 -6.88 8.80 -16.45
N ASP A 57 -6.70 9.75 -15.54
CA ASP A 57 -5.68 9.67 -14.50
C ASP A 57 -6.16 8.76 -13.38
N GLU A 58 -7.44 8.87 -12.98
CA GLU A 58 -8.04 8.02 -11.94
C GLU A 58 -7.94 6.53 -12.27
N TYR A 59 -8.40 6.09 -13.47
CA TYR A 59 -8.32 4.66 -13.78
C TYR A 59 -6.87 4.19 -13.85
N LYS A 60 -5.93 5.05 -14.26
CA LYS A 60 -4.53 4.67 -14.33
C LYS A 60 -3.96 4.52 -12.95
N SER A 61 -4.17 5.47 -12.04
CA SER A 61 -3.62 5.43 -10.69
C SER A 61 -4.27 4.37 -9.81
N ASP A 62 -5.60 4.20 -9.87
CA ASP A 62 -6.36 3.24 -9.05
C ASP A 62 -6.00 1.80 -9.42
N ILE A 63 -6.20 1.42 -10.70
CA ILE A 63 -5.93 0.07 -11.21
C ILE A 63 -4.45 -0.29 -11.00
N PHE A 64 -3.54 0.65 -11.20
CA PHE A 64 -2.12 0.46 -10.89
C PHE A 64 -1.85 0.31 -9.39
N GLY A 65 -2.45 1.16 -8.55
CA GLY A 65 -2.22 1.22 -7.10
C GLY A 65 -2.62 -0.07 -6.40
N GLU A 66 -3.79 -0.63 -6.73
CA GLU A 66 -4.29 -1.90 -6.19
C GLU A 66 -3.38 -3.10 -6.52
N ARG A 67 -2.63 -3.06 -7.62
CA ARG A 67 -1.62 -4.07 -7.98
C ARG A 67 -0.32 -3.93 -7.18
N CYS A 68 0.00 -2.71 -6.77
CA CYS A 68 1.24 -2.33 -6.13
C CYS A 68 1.05 -2.17 -4.61
N ILE A 69 1.35 -1.02 -4.01
CA ILE A 69 1.42 -0.83 -2.55
C ILE A 69 0.06 -0.98 -1.84
N LEU A 70 -1.07 -0.92 -2.54
CA LEU A 70 -2.38 -0.99 -1.89
C LEU A 70 -2.78 -2.44 -1.56
N LEU A 71 -2.53 -3.40 -2.46
CA LEU A 71 -2.85 -4.82 -2.20
C LEU A 71 -1.73 -5.78 -2.67
N GLY A 72 -1.46 -5.85 -3.97
CA GLY A 72 -0.60 -6.89 -4.56
C GLY A 72 0.85 -6.85 -4.06
N GLY A 73 1.50 -5.70 -4.15
CA GLY A 73 2.87 -5.48 -3.67
C GLY A 73 3.05 -5.75 -2.19
N VAL A 74 2.10 -5.34 -1.35
CA VAL A 74 2.15 -5.62 0.11
C VAL A 74 1.98 -7.10 0.41
N HIS A 75 1.06 -7.78 -0.29
CA HIS A 75 0.94 -9.24 -0.18
C HIS A 75 2.25 -9.92 -0.57
N GLY A 76 2.82 -9.60 -1.74
CA GLY A 76 4.07 -10.17 -2.21
C GLY A 76 5.25 -9.92 -1.27
N LEU A 77 5.37 -8.69 -0.76
CA LEU A 77 6.39 -8.30 0.21
C LEU A 77 6.30 -9.10 1.50
N ILE A 78 5.09 -9.27 2.07
CA ILE A 78 4.90 -10.03 3.31
C ILE A 78 5.27 -11.50 3.11
N GLU A 79 4.87 -12.12 2.00
CA GLU A 79 5.22 -13.52 1.70
C GLU A 79 6.74 -13.70 1.56
N ALA A 80 7.40 -12.77 0.85
CA ALA A 80 8.85 -12.77 0.67
C ALA A 80 9.58 -12.61 2.01
N LEU A 81 9.19 -11.64 2.83
CA LEU A 81 9.77 -11.36 4.15
C LEU A 81 9.57 -12.52 5.12
N PHE A 82 8.35 -13.06 5.21
CA PHE A 82 8.04 -14.20 6.05
C PHE A 82 8.94 -15.39 5.71
N ARG A 83 9.02 -15.73 4.42
CA ARG A 83 9.85 -16.83 3.94
C ARG A 83 11.33 -16.60 4.25
N ARG A 84 11.82 -15.38 4.01
CA ARG A 84 13.19 -14.97 4.33
C ARG A 84 13.51 -15.17 5.81
N TYR A 85 12.67 -14.66 6.70
CA TYR A 85 12.92 -14.73 8.14
C TYR A 85 12.89 -16.16 8.66
N VAL A 86 11.95 -16.99 8.21
CA VAL A 86 11.91 -18.42 8.54
C VAL A 86 13.18 -19.12 8.05
N GLN A 87 13.64 -18.85 6.82
CA GLN A 87 14.88 -19.42 6.29
C GLN A 87 16.14 -18.97 7.06
N GLN A 88 16.09 -17.81 7.71
CA GLN A 88 17.16 -17.31 8.58
C GLN A 88 17.09 -17.87 10.01
N GLY A 89 16.17 -18.80 10.29
CA GLY A 89 16.03 -19.48 11.58
C GLY A 89 15.09 -18.79 12.57
N MET A 90 14.35 -17.77 12.13
CA MET A 90 13.28 -17.17 12.95
C MET A 90 12.12 -18.15 13.08
N SER A 91 11.45 -18.16 14.24
CA SER A 91 10.20 -18.91 14.39
C SER A 91 9.15 -18.38 13.40
N PRO A 92 8.22 -19.20 12.89
CA PRO A 92 7.15 -18.71 12.02
C PRO A 92 6.36 -17.56 12.67
N GLU A 93 6.06 -17.65 13.96
CA GLU A 93 5.33 -16.63 14.70
C GLU A 93 6.08 -15.30 14.74
N ASP A 94 7.39 -15.33 15.03
CA ASP A 94 8.21 -14.11 15.02
C ASP A 94 8.42 -13.59 13.60
N ALA A 95 8.52 -14.47 12.60
CA ALA A 95 8.62 -14.08 11.19
C ALA A 95 7.35 -13.34 10.74
N PHE A 96 6.17 -13.80 11.16
CA PHE A 96 4.91 -13.10 10.90
C PHE A 96 4.85 -11.74 11.63
N LYS A 97 5.28 -11.68 12.90
CA LYS A 97 5.36 -10.42 13.65
C LYS A 97 6.30 -9.40 13.00
N ASN A 98 7.46 -9.85 12.54
CA ASN A 98 8.47 -8.99 11.90
C ASN A 98 8.10 -8.63 10.45
N SER A 99 7.13 -9.28 9.82
CA SER A 99 6.66 -8.98 8.47
C SER A 99 5.28 -8.31 8.52
N ALA A 100 4.21 -9.08 8.59
CA ALA A 100 2.83 -8.61 8.50
C ALA A 100 2.43 -7.69 9.67
N GLU A 101 2.69 -8.06 10.93
CA GLU A 101 2.29 -7.20 12.06
C GLU A 101 3.09 -5.91 12.08
N CYS A 102 4.40 -5.98 11.86
CA CYS A 102 5.28 -4.83 11.71
C CYS A 102 4.74 -3.84 10.68
N LEU A 103 4.41 -4.33 9.48
CA LEU A 103 3.95 -3.51 8.37
C LEU A 103 2.57 -2.89 8.63
N THR A 104 1.61 -3.72 9.03
CA THR A 104 0.20 -3.31 9.14
C THR A 104 -0.16 -2.64 10.46
N GLY A 105 0.69 -2.77 11.48
CA GLY A 105 0.56 -2.11 12.78
C GLY A 105 1.48 -0.88 12.89
N PRO A 106 2.60 -0.97 13.62
CA PRO A 106 3.39 0.21 14.00
C PRO A 106 3.95 0.98 12.80
N LEU A 107 4.31 0.31 11.70
CA LEU A 107 4.78 1.00 10.50
C LEU A 107 3.67 1.81 9.84
N SER A 108 2.48 1.23 9.64
CA SER A 108 1.34 1.94 9.05
C SER A 108 0.90 3.10 9.94
N GLU A 109 0.82 2.89 11.26
CA GLU A 109 0.49 3.93 12.23
C GLU A 109 1.50 5.09 12.17
N LYS A 110 2.80 4.78 12.13
CA LYS A 110 3.86 5.80 12.03
C LYS A 110 3.75 6.63 10.76
N ILE A 111 3.49 5.98 9.62
CA ILE A 111 3.34 6.68 8.33
C ILE A 111 2.07 7.54 8.33
N SER A 112 0.97 7.02 8.86
CA SER A 112 -0.32 7.72 8.97
C SER A 112 -0.18 9.03 9.76
N HIS A 113 0.45 8.96 10.94
CA HIS A 113 0.48 10.10 11.88
C HIS A 113 1.69 11.02 11.70
N ASP A 114 2.86 10.47 11.35
CA ASP A 114 4.11 11.22 11.33
C ASP A 114 4.76 11.30 9.92
N GLY A 115 4.23 10.55 8.94
CA GLY A 115 4.74 10.51 7.57
C GLY A 115 5.87 9.50 7.34
N ILE A 116 6.21 9.29 6.06
CA ILE A 116 7.15 8.24 5.62
C ILE A 116 8.56 8.46 6.19
N LYS A 117 9.06 9.70 6.15
CA LYS A 117 10.41 10.04 6.64
C LYS A 117 10.57 9.77 8.14
N ALA A 118 9.51 9.96 8.93
CA ALA A 118 9.53 9.75 10.38
C ALA A 118 9.78 8.29 10.77
N VAL A 119 9.49 7.32 9.88
CA VAL A 119 9.85 5.91 10.09
C VAL A 119 11.37 5.78 10.20
N TYR A 120 12.11 6.31 9.23
CA TYR A 120 13.57 6.28 9.25
C TYR A 120 14.15 7.05 10.45
N GLU A 121 13.61 8.25 10.72
CA GLU A 121 14.08 9.10 11.81
C GLU A 121 13.81 8.52 13.22
N SER A 122 12.87 7.58 13.33
CA SER A 122 12.56 6.92 14.60
C SER A 122 13.56 5.84 15.02
N PHE A 123 14.40 5.33 14.09
CA PHE A 123 15.47 4.40 14.43
C PHE A 123 16.65 5.15 15.04
N THR A 124 16.83 5.04 16.36
CA THR A 124 17.93 5.71 17.08
C THR A 124 19.22 4.90 17.08
N ASP A 125 19.13 3.58 17.03
CA ASP A 125 20.28 2.69 16.89
C ASP A 125 20.90 2.83 15.49
N GLU A 126 22.23 2.89 15.42
CA GLU A 126 22.97 3.06 14.16
C GLU A 126 22.82 1.84 13.24
N LYS A 127 22.81 0.62 13.80
CA LYS A 127 22.67 -0.59 13.00
C LYS A 127 21.28 -0.72 12.41
N ASP A 128 20.25 -0.28 13.15
CA ASP A 128 18.88 -0.26 12.64
C ASP A 128 18.74 0.73 11.49
N ARG A 129 19.34 1.91 11.59
CA ARG A 129 19.41 2.88 10.47
C ARG A 129 20.16 2.31 9.28
N GLU A 130 21.35 1.75 9.47
CA GLU A 130 22.12 1.11 8.39
C GLU A 130 21.34 -0.02 7.71
N ASN A 131 20.60 -0.81 8.50
CA ASN A 131 19.77 -1.91 7.98
C ASN A 131 18.58 -1.38 7.16
N PHE A 132 17.92 -0.32 7.63
CA PHE A 132 16.89 0.38 6.86
C PHE A 132 17.45 0.90 5.54
N GLU A 133 18.55 1.66 5.58
CA GLU A 133 19.15 2.30 4.40
C GLU A 133 19.59 1.28 3.36
N ARG A 134 20.28 0.22 3.80
CA ARG A 134 20.72 -0.86 2.92
C ARG A 134 19.54 -1.59 2.29
N THR A 135 18.49 -1.86 3.06
CA THR A 135 17.32 -2.60 2.56
C THR A 135 16.47 -1.73 1.63
N TYR A 136 16.35 -0.44 1.94
CA TYR A 136 15.68 0.53 1.08
C TYR A 136 16.38 0.60 -0.28
N ALA A 137 17.70 0.83 -0.28
CA ALA A 137 18.47 0.95 -1.51
C ALA A 137 18.49 -0.35 -2.34
N ALA A 138 18.49 -1.51 -1.68
CA ALA A 138 18.42 -2.81 -2.37
C ALA A 138 17.05 -3.09 -2.99
N SER A 139 15.97 -2.60 -2.36
CA SER A 139 14.59 -2.92 -2.76
C SER A 139 14.01 -1.92 -3.75
N TYR A 140 14.48 -0.65 -3.75
CA TYR A 140 13.87 0.41 -4.55
C TYR A 140 13.83 0.10 -6.06
N MET A 141 14.96 -0.24 -6.68
CA MET A 141 15.00 -0.52 -8.13
C MET A 141 14.25 -1.81 -8.51
N PRO A 142 14.41 -2.94 -7.79
CA PRO A 142 13.59 -4.13 -8.03
C PRO A 142 12.09 -3.89 -7.91
N CYS A 143 11.63 -3.14 -6.91
CA CYS A 143 10.22 -2.77 -6.81
C CYS A 143 9.81 -1.85 -7.95
N ARG A 144 10.62 -0.84 -8.27
CA ARG A 144 10.34 0.12 -9.34
C ARG A 144 10.20 -0.55 -10.71
N ASP A 145 10.97 -1.59 -11.00
CA ASP A 145 10.85 -2.40 -12.22
C ASP A 145 9.42 -2.94 -12.40
N ILE A 146 8.90 -3.66 -11.39
CA ILE A 146 7.54 -4.21 -11.42
C ILE A 146 6.47 -3.12 -11.41
N VAL A 147 6.72 -2.02 -10.70
CA VAL A 147 5.81 -0.86 -10.64
C VAL A 147 5.71 -0.20 -12.02
N GLU A 148 6.82 0.06 -12.71
CA GLU A 148 6.82 0.64 -14.06
C GLU A 148 6.13 -0.30 -15.07
N GLU A 149 6.44 -1.61 -15.05
CA GLU A 149 5.75 -2.61 -15.88
C GLU A 149 4.23 -2.58 -15.67
N CYS A 150 3.80 -2.55 -14.41
CA CYS A 150 2.40 -2.51 -14.03
C CYS A 150 1.71 -1.24 -14.57
N TYR A 151 2.33 -0.07 -14.38
CA TYR A 151 1.75 1.18 -14.86
C TYR A 151 1.60 1.18 -16.39
N ASP A 152 2.63 0.75 -17.12
CA ASP A 152 2.62 0.68 -18.58
C ASP A 152 1.51 -0.25 -19.09
N ASP A 153 1.34 -1.42 -18.48
CA ASP A 153 0.29 -2.38 -18.85
C ASP A 153 -1.13 -1.87 -18.54
N VAL A 154 -1.29 -1.05 -17.49
CA VAL A 154 -2.55 -0.35 -17.22
C VAL A 154 -2.80 0.75 -18.25
N ALA A 155 -1.81 1.63 -18.45
CA ALA A 155 -1.94 2.80 -19.32
C ALA A 155 -2.21 2.42 -20.78
N CYS A 156 -1.61 1.32 -21.27
CA CYS A 156 -1.86 0.82 -22.63
C CYS A 156 -3.14 -0.03 -22.76
N GLY A 157 -3.83 -0.31 -21.66
CA GLY A 157 -5.11 -1.04 -21.62
C GLY A 157 -4.99 -2.58 -21.60
N ASN A 158 -3.77 -3.13 -21.54
CA ASN A 158 -3.55 -4.57 -21.42
C ASN A 158 -4.19 -5.12 -20.13
N GLU A 159 -4.01 -4.43 -19.00
CA GLU A 159 -4.60 -4.86 -17.73
C GLU A 159 -6.12 -4.84 -17.76
N ILE A 160 -6.72 -3.77 -18.30
CA ILE A 160 -8.18 -3.65 -18.43
C ILE A 160 -8.74 -4.81 -19.28
N ARG A 161 -8.07 -5.13 -20.38
CA ARG A 161 -8.42 -6.28 -21.23
C ARG A 161 -8.26 -7.60 -20.48
N SER A 162 -7.17 -7.78 -19.73
CA SER A 162 -6.90 -8.98 -18.93
C SER A 162 -8.00 -9.21 -17.89
N VAL A 163 -8.40 -8.16 -17.16
CA VAL A 163 -9.49 -8.19 -16.16
C VAL A 163 -10.81 -8.59 -16.83
N THR A 164 -11.17 -7.96 -17.94
CA THR A 164 -12.39 -8.29 -18.70
C THR A 164 -12.41 -9.78 -19.08
N ASN A 165 -11.29 -10.28 -19.60
CA ASN A 165 -11.14 -11.68 -19.98
C ASN A 165 -11.21 -12.62 -18.76
N ALA A 166 -10.67 -12.21 -17.61
CA ALA A 166 -10.73 -12.99 -16.38
C ALA A 166 -12.15 -13.06 -15.82
N VAL A 167 -12.89 -11.95 -15.83
CA VAL A 167 -14.30 -11.91 -15.44
C VAL A 167 -15.15 -12.84 -16.31
N ALA A 168 -14.92 -12.86 -17.62
CA ALA A 168 -15.58 -13.81 -18.53
C ALA A 168 -15.28 -15.28 -18.20
N ARG A 169 -14.19 -15.57 -17.48
CA ARG A 169 -13.82 -16.92 -17.03
C ARG A 169 -14.34 -17.27 -15.63
N HIS A 170 -14.86 -16.33 -14.85
CA HIS A 170 -15.17 -16.56 -13.43
C HIS A 170 -16.19 -17.66 -13.16
N ASN A 171 -17.17 -17.87 -14.04
CA ASN A 171 -18.11 -18.98 -13.89
C ASN A 171 -17.45 -20.36 -13.96
N ARG A 172 -16.30 -20.46 -14.65
CA ARG A 172 -15.51 -21.70 -14.77
C ARG A 172 -14.36 -21.75 -13.77
N PHE A 173 -13.79 -20.59 -13.44
CA PHE A 173 -12.63 -20.45 -12.57
C PHE A 173 -12.91 -19.34 -11.54
N PRO A 174 -13.70 -19.62 -10.49
CA PRO A 174 -13.96 -18.66 -9.43
C PRO A 174 -12.68 -18.39 -8.62
N PHE A 175 -12.70 -17.32 -7.83
CA PHE A 175 -11.58 -16.99 -6.95
C PHE A 175 -11.25 -18.13 -5.98
N GLY A 176 -9.98 -18.47 -5.90
CA GLY A 176 -9.42 -19.27 -4.80
C GLY A 176 -9.15 -18.42 -3.55
N LYS A 177 -8.94 -19.11 -2.43
CA LYS A 177 -8.49 -18.50 -1.17
C LYS A 177 -6.99 -18.22 -1.23
N ILE A 178 -6.57 -17.08 -0.66
CA ILE A 178 -5.17 -16.65 -0.63
C ILE A 178 -4.55 -16.67 0.77
N ASP A 179 -5.34 -17.02 1.79
CA ASP A 179 -4.99 -16.98 3.21
C ASP A 179 -4.84 -18.36 3.86
N GLN A 180 -4.71 -19.43 3.05
CA GLN A 180 -4.63 -20.81 3.55
C GLN A 180 -3.19 -21.36 3.54
N THR A 181 -2.20 -20.57 3.12
CA THR A 181 -0.78 -20.93 3.16
C THR A 181 -0.22 -20.78 4.58
N LEU A 182 1.00 -21.31 4.80
CA LEU A 182 1.66 -21.29 6.11
C LEU A 182 1.71 -19.89 6.73
N THR A 183 2.07 -18.87 5.95
CA THR A 183 2.16 -17.46 6.39
C THR A 183 0.90 -17.02 7.11
N TRP A 184 -0.26 -17.28 6.51
CA TRP A 184 -1.55 -16.78 6.99
C TRP A 184 -2.15 -17.66 8.09
N GLN A 185 -1.92 -18.98 8.05
CA GLN A 185 -2.27 -19.89 9.15
C GLN A 185 -1.49 -19.57 10.43
N VAL A 186 -0.21 -19.19 10.31
CA VAL A 186 0.58 -18.69 11.44
C VAL A 186 0.02 -17.35 11.92
N GLY A 187 -0.37 -16.47 10.99
CA GLY A 187 -1.01 -15.20 11.31
C GLY A 187 -2.27 -15.36 12.18
N GLU A 188 -3.10 -16.37 11.94
CA GLU A 188 -4.27 -16.64 12.81
C GLU A 188 -3.87 -16.89 14.27
N LYS A 189 -2.82 -17.69 14.49
CA LYS A 189 -2.29 -17.97 15.84
C LYS A 189 -1.69 -16.74 16.48
N VAL A 190 -0.91 -15.96 15.72
CA VAL A 190 -0.29 -14.73 16.22
C VAL A 190 -1.36 -13.72 16.63
N ARG A 191 -2.42 -13.54 15.82
CA ARG A 191 -3.54 -12.64 16.14
C ARG A 191 -4.32 -13.11 17.37
N ALA A 192 -4.59 -14.41 17.49
CA ALA A 192 -5.27 -14.97 18.66
C ALA A 192 -4.46 -14.79 19.97
N ALA A 193 -3.13 -14.72 19.88
CA ALA A 193 -2.22 -14.54 21.01
C ALA A 193 -1.68 -13.10 21.14
N ARG A 194 -2.24 -12.12 20.41
CA ARG A 194 -1.73 -10.74 20.35
C ARG A 194 -1.86 -10.06 21.72
N ASP A 195 -0.78 -9.48 22.21
CA ASP A 195 -0.69 -8.82 23.53
C ASP A 195 -0.51 -7.29 23.44
N GLY A 196 -0.64 -6.72 22.23
CA GLY A 196 -0.45 -5.30 21.96
C GLY A 196 1.01 -4.87 21.84
N LYS A 197 1.98 -5.79 21.94
CA LYS A 197 3.40 -5.49 21.70
C LYS A 197 3.77 -5.79 20.26
N PHE A 198 4.20 -4.75 19.56
CA PHE A 198 4.61 -4.85 18.17
C PHE A 198 6.09 -4.58 18.00
N VAL A 199 6.66 -5.15 16.94
CA VAL A 199 8.05 -4.94 16.56
C VAL A 199 8.06 -4.10 15.30
N MET A 200 8.87 -3.04 15.29
CA MET A 200 9.14 -2.25 14.09
C MET A 200 10.50 -2.69 13.53
N ASN A 201 10.48 -3.67 12.63
CA ASN A 201 11.68 -4.27 12.08
C ASN A 201 12.29 -3.37 10.97
N PRO A 202 13.53 -2.87 11.11
CA PRO A 202 14.12 -1.93 10.15
C PRO A 202 14.29 -2.49 8.74
N PHE A 203 14.52 -3.80 8.58
CA PHE A 203 14.59 -4.44 7.26
C PHE A 203 13.22 -4.42 6.58
N THR A 204 12.17 -4.83 7.29
CA THR A 204 10.79 -4.76 6.78
C THR A 204 10.38 -3.33 6.44
N CYS A 205 10.69 -2.36 7.31
CA CYS A 205 10.41 -0.96 7.09
C CYS A 205 11.14 -0.43 5.84
N GLY A 206 12.43 -0.74 5.67
CA GLY A 206 13.21 -0.34 4.50
C GLY A 206 12.63 -0.87 3.19
N ALA A 207 12.23 -2.14 3.16
CA ALA A 207 11.65 -2.76 1.96
C ALA A 207 10.27 -2.17 1.61
N TYR A 208 9.41 -1.99 2.60
CA TYR A 208 8.07 -1.39 2.40
C TYR A 208 8.16 0.06 1.94
N VAL A 209 8.99 0.87 2.60
CA VAL A 209 9.19 2.29 2.25
C VAL A 209 9.82 2.42 0.86
N ALA A 210 10.72 1.53 0.46
CA ALA A 210 11.26 1.51 -0.90
C ALA A 210 10.19 1.26 -1.96
N MET A 211 9.30 0.29 -1.74
CA MET A 211 8.18 0.02 -2.65
C MET A 211 7.19 1.19 -2.72
N MET A 212 6.86 1.79 -1.59
CA MET A 212 6.00 2.97 -1.51
C MET A 212 6.59 4.16 -2.28
N MET A 213 7.88 4.45 -2.07
CA MET A 213 8.58 5.53 -2.79
C MET A 213 8.71 5.25 -4.29
N ALA A 214 8.97 4.00 -4.69
CA ALA A 214 8.98 3.62 -6.10
C ALA A 214 7.62 3.90 -6.76
N GLN A 215 6.51 3.56 -6.10
CA GLN A 215 5.16 3.87 -6.59
C GLN A 215 4.91 5.38 -6.73
N ILE A 216 5.29 6.15 -5.69
CA ILE A 216 5.18 7.61 -5.69
C ILE A 216 5.91 8.20 -6.91
N ASP A 217 7.15 7.78 -7.15
CA ASP A 217 7.97 8.32 -8.22
C ASP A 217 7.41 7.97 -9.60
N VAL A 218 6.90 6.76 -9.79
CA VAL A 218 6.28 6.35 -11.06
C VAL A 218 5.04 7.20 -11.36
N LEU A 219 4.15 7.43 -10.40
CA LEU A 219 3.00 8.30 -10.63
C LEU A 219 3.41 9.76 -10.94
N LEU A 220 4.41 10.28 -10.24
CA LEU A 220 4.90 11.64 -10.47
C LEU A 220 5.54 11.80 -11.86
N VAL A 221 6.32 10.81 -12.31
CA VAL A 221 6.91 10.79 -13.65
C VAL A 221 5.83 10.77 -14.74
N HIS A 222 4.70 10.12 -14.48
CA HIS A 222 3.56 10.09 -15.39
C HIS A 222 2.58 11.28 -15.26
N GLY A 223 2.93 12.28 -14.43
CA GLY A 223 2.22 13.55 -14.37
C GLY A 223 0.98 13.56 -13.47
N HIS A 224 0.78 12.54 -12.64
CA HIS A 224 -0.31 12.52 -11.66
C HIS A 224 -0.14 13.63 -10.62
N CYS A 225 -1.26 14.21 -10.17
CA CYS A 225 -1.24 15.28 -9.19
C CYS A 225 -0.88 14.76 -7.79
N TYR A 226 -0.30 15.61 -6.94
CA TYR A 226 0.15 15.19 -5.61
C TYR A 226 -0.95 14.63 -4.70
N SER A 227 -2.20 15.14 -4.81
CA SER A 227 -3.33 14.61 -4.04
C SER A 227 -3.62 13.17 -4.43
N GLU A 228 -3.60 12.85 -5.73
CA GLU A 228 -3.79 11.48 -6.21
C GLU A 228 -2.61 10.60 -5.78
N VAL A 229 -1.36 11.04 -5.98
CA VAL A 229 -0.17 10.29 -5.54
C VAL A 229 -0.19 9.98 -4.05
N ALA A 230 -0.56 10.96 -3.21
CA ALA A 230 -0.63 10.80 -1.77
C ALA A 230 -1.74 9.83 -1.34
N ASN A 231 -2.92 9.88 -1.96
CA ASN A 231 -4.01 8.96 -1.61
C ASN A 231 -3.72 7.54 -2.10
N GLU A 232 -3.34 7.39 -3.36
CA GLU A 232 -3.18 6.10 -4.04
C GLU A 232 -1.92 5.33 -3.62
N SER A 233 -0.94 6.02 -3.03
CA SER A 233 0.34 5.39 -2.62
C SER A 233 0.57 5.33 -1.12
N VAL A 234 -0.15 6.14 -0.34
CA VAL A 234 0.13 6.28 1.09
C VAL A 234 -1.13 6.20 1.92
N ILE A 235 -2.03 7.18 1.79
CA ILE A 235 -3.17 7.36 2.71
C ILE A 235 -4.12 6.16 2.63
N GLU A 236 -4.53 5.72 1.43
CA GLU A 236 -5.43 4.56 1.35
C GLU A 236 -4.79 3.30 1.91
N SER A 237 -3.48 3.09 1.69
CA SER A 237 -2.75 1.96 2.26
C SER A 237 -2.83 1.95 3.78
N VAL A 238 -2.41 3.04 4.43
CA VAL A 238 -2.22 3.07 5.90
C VAL A 238 -3.51 3.35 6.68
N ASP A 239 -4.47 4.09 6.10
CA ASP A 239 -5.69 4.51 6.80
C ASP A 239 -6.92 3.68 6.44
N SER A 240 -6.89 2.94 5.33
CA SER A 240 -8.03 2.12 4.90
C SER A 240 -7.70 0.64 4.75
N LEU A 241 -6.61 0.27 4.07
CA LEU A 241 -6.39 -1.13 3.66
C LEU A 241 -5.64 -1.94 4.70
N ASN A 242 -4.47 -1.46 5.14
CA ASN A 242 -3.62 -2.13 6.12
C ASN A 242 -4.36 -2.45 7.44
N PRO A 243 -5.25 -1.60 7.97
CA PRO A 243 -6.06 -1.95 9.14
C PRO A 243 -6.90 -3.22 8.97
N TYR A 244 -7.42 -3.49 7.77
CA TYR A 244 -8.15 -4.74 7.49
C TYR A 244 -7.22 -5.94 7.46
N MET A 245 -6.03 -5.80 6.86
CA MET A 245 -5.04 -6.88 6.91
C MET A 245 -4.57 -7.14 8.35
N HIS A 246 -4.35 -6.08 9.14
CA HIS A 246 -3.96 -6.19 10.54
C HIS A 246 -5.02 -6.93 11.35
N ALA A 247 -6.30 -6.66 11.10
CA ALA A 247 -7.40 -7.27 11.83
C ALA A 247 -7.50 -8.79 11.56
N ARG A 248 -7.47 -9.21 10.29
CA ARG A 248 -7.83 -10.61 9.93
C ARG A 248 -7.00 -11.25 8.81
N GLY A 249 -5.90 -10.63 8.41
CA GLY A 249 -4.99 -11.14 7.38
C GLY A 249 -5.36 -10.73 5.96
N VAL A 250 -4.54 -11.15 4.99
CA VAL A 250 -4.57 -10.62 3.62
C VAL A 250 -5.91 -10.79 2.91
N ALA A 251 -6.58 -11.94 3.06
CA ALA A 251 -7.86 -12.16 2.39
C ALA A 251 -8.94 -11.20 2.89
N TYR A 252 -8.90 -10.80 4.17
CA TYR A 252 -9.86 -9.83 4.68
C TYR A 252 -9.64 -8.42 4.11
N MET A 253 -8.41 -8.06 3.75
CA MET A 253 -8.15 -6.82 3.02
C MET A 253 -8.53 -6.96 1.53
N VAL A 254 -7.97 -7.96 0.86
CA VAL A 254 -8.08 -8.12 -0.60
C VAL A 254 -9.51 -8.47 -1.02
N ASP A 255 -10.15 -9.44 -0.38
CA ASP A 255 -11.45 -9.93 -0.82
C ASP A 255 -12.64 -9.05 -0.41
N ASN A 256 -12.38 -7.97 0.37
CA ASN A 256 -13.33 -6.88 0.61
C ASN A 256 -13.20 -5.73 -0.42
N CYS A 257 -12.23 -5.81 -1.33
CA CYS A 257 -12.09 -4.87 -2.44
C CYS A 257 -12.85 -5.33 -3.70
N SER A 258 -12.79 -4.53 -4.77
CA SER A 258 -13.49 -4.79 -6.02
C SER A 258 -13.05 -6.09 -6.70
N THR A 259 -13.80 -6.55 -7.71
CA THR A 259 -13.41 -7.74 -8.49
C THR A 259 -12.09 -7.51 -9.25
N THR A 260 -11.83 -6.28 -9.69
CA THR A 260 -10.59 -5.83 -10.34
C THR A 260 -9.42 -5.98 -9.35
N ALA A 261 -9.40 -5.19 -8.26
CA ALA A 261 -8.50 -5.34 -7.10
C ALA A 261 -8.16 -6.79 -6.71
N ARG A 262 -9.19 -7.64 -6.60
CA ARG A 262 -9.02 -9.05 -6.20
C ARG A 262 -8.27 -9.88 -7.24
N LEU A 263 -8.57 -9.71 -8.52
CA LEU A 263 -7.82 -10.34 -9.62
C LEU A 263 -6.38 -9.85 -9.64
N ASP A 264 -6.22 -8.57 -9.33
CA ASP A 264 -5.02 -7.82 -9.61
C ASP A 264 -3.97 -8.02 -8.53
N SER A 265 -4.39 -8.01 -7.26
CA SER A 265 -3.57 -8.52 -6.16
C SER A 265 -3.07 -9.95 -6.43
N ARG A 266 -3.95 -10.85 -6.91
CA ARG A 266 -3.60 -12.26 -7.20
C ARG A 266 -2.64 -12.41 -8.38
N LYS A 267 -2.69 -11.52 -9.37
CA LYS A 267 -1.80 -11.53 -10.53
C LYS A 267 -0.42 -10.96 -10.18
N TRP A 268 -0.37 -9.86 -9.42
CA TRP A 268 0.84 -9.06 -9.24
C TRP A 268 1.59 -9.33 -7.93
N ALA A 269 0.94 -9.81 -6.86
CA ALA A 269 1.64 -10.18 -5.63
C ALA A 269 2.81 -11.18 -5.84
N PRO A 270 2.67 -12.23 -6.67
CA PRO A 270 3.78 -13.13 -6.95
C PRO A 270 4.97 -12.44 -7.63
N ARG A 271 4.74 -11.39 -8.43
CA ARG A 271 5.81 -10.65 -9.13
C ARG A 271 6.69 -9.88 -8.14
N PHE A 272 6.06 -9.22 -7.17
CA PHE A 272 6.79 -8.53 -6.09
C PHE A 272 7.55 -9.50 -5.19
N ASP A 273 6.94 -10.63 -4.83
CA ASP A 273 7.62 -11.67 -4.06
C ASP A 273 8.90 -12.15 -4.75
N TYR A 274 8.80 -12.50 -6.04
CA TYR A 274 9.93 -13.00 -6.81
C TYR A 274 11.01 -11.93 -7.00
N ILE A 275 10.67 -10.71 -7.42
CA ILE A 275 11.68 -9.68 -7.67
C ILE A 275 12.46 -9.31 -6.40
N LEU A 276 11.78 -9.27 -5.25
CA LEU A 276 12.42 -9.03 -3.96
C LEU A 276 13.34 -10.19 -3.57
N THR A 277 12.87 -11.42 -3.73
CA THR A 277 13.63 -12.62 -3.35
C THR A 277 14.86 -12.80 -4.23
N GLU A 278 14.72 -12.62 -5.54
CA GLU A 278 15.77 -12.89 -6.54
C GLU A 278 16.80 -11.78 -6.63
N GLN A 279 16.42 -10.52 -6.39
CA GLN A 279 17.31 -9.38 -6.55
C GLN A 279 17.60 -8.67 -5.23
N ALA A 280 16.58 -8.09 -4.60
CA ALA A 280 16.78 -7.23 -3.43
C ALA A 280 17.43 -7.98 -2.25
N PHE A 281 16.88 -9.14 -1.89
CA PHE A 281 17.35 -9.94 -0.76
C PHE A 281 18.71 -10.58 -1.04
N VAL A 282 19.00 -10.92 -2.29
CA VAL A 282 20.34 -11.35 -2.73
C VAL A 282 21.36 -10.23 -2.56
N ALA A 283 21.02 -9.01 -2.99
CA ALA A 283 21.89 -7.84 -2.84
C ALA A 283 22.19 -7.54 -1.37
N VAL A 284 21.18 -7.58 -0.49
CA VAL A 284 21.42 -7.39 0.95
C VAL A 284 22.30 -8.50 1.52
N ASN A 285 22.01 -9.78 1.21
CA ASN A 285 22.73 -10.95 1.74
C ASN A 285 24.18 -11.05 1.26
N SER A 286 24.47 -10.62 0.03
CA SER A 286 25.83 -10.65 -0.54
C SER A 286 26.83 -9.80 0.25
N LYS A 287 26.33 -8.87 1.08
CA LYS A 287 27.12 -7.83 1.77
C LYS A 287 27.94 -6.95 0.82
N ALA A 288 27.72 -7.04 -0.50
CA ALA A 288 28.35 -6.17 -1.48
C ALA A 288 27.86 -4.71 -1.30
N LYS A 289 28.68 -3.75 -1.75
CA LYS A 289 28.30 -2.34 -1.76
C LYS A 289 27.16 -2.12 -2.76
N ILE A 290 26.07 -1.49 -2.31
CA ILE A 290 24.99 -1.03 -3.19
C ILE A 290 25.43 0.32 -3.75
N SER A 291 25.74 0.35 -5.05
CA SER A 291 26.50 1.46 -5.66
C SER A 291 25.83 2.84 -5.57
N ASN A 292 24.49 2.88 -5.57
CA ASN A 292 23.67 4.09 -5.54
C ASN A 292 22.98 4.33 -4.18
N GLN A 293 23.40 3.65 -3.10
CA GLN A 293 22.74 3.77 -1.79
C GLN A 293 22.71 5.22 -1.28
N ASP A 294 23.84 5.92 -1.29
CA ASP A 294 23.93 7.30 -0.78
C ASP A 294 23.03 8.26 -1.56
N GLN A 295 22.97 8.08 -2.89
CA GLN A 295 22.10 8.87 -3.77
C GLN A 295 20.63 8.61 -3.45
N LEU A 296 20.21 7.33 -3.45
CA LEU A 296 18.81 6.94 -3.17
C LEU A 296 18.37 7.41 -1.79
N MET A 297 19.25 7.33 -0.78
CA MET A 297 18.93 7.79 0.56
C MET A 297 18.82 9.32 0.63
N ASN A 298 19.63 10.06 -0.13
CA ASN A 298 19.49 11.52 -0.21
C ASN A 298 18.19 11.92 -0.91
N GLU A 299 17.87 11.28 -2.04
CA GLU A 299 16.61 11.48 -2.77
C GLU A 299 15.41 11.18 -1.86
N PHE A 300 15.42 10.04 -1.15
CA PHE A 300 14.42 9.71 -0.14
C PHE A 300 14.28 10.80 0.92
N LYS A 301 15.38 11.21 1.58
CA LYS A 301 15.34 12.16 2.71
C LYS A 301 14.88 13.56 2.31
N THR A 302 15.06 13.94 1.04
CA THR A 302 14.73 15.27 0.50
C THR A 302 13.50 15.29 -0.38
N HIS A 303 12.81 14.15 -0.53
CA HIS A 303 11.68 14.03 -1.44
C HIS A 303 10.51 14.93 -1.04
N LYS A 304 9.93 15.65 -2.02
CA LYS A 304 8.84 16.61 -1.80
C LYS A 304 7.55 15.96 -1.28
N ILE A 305 7.39 14.64 -1.45
CA ILE A 305 6.21 13.92 -0.93
C ILE A 305 6.06 14.08 0.58
N HIS A 306 7.15 14.25 1.34
CA HIS A 306 7.06 14.39 2.80
C HIS A 306 6.32 15.67 3.21
N ASP A 307 6.56 16.77 2.48
CA ASP A 307 5.82 18.02 2.69
C ASP A 307 4.37 17.91 2.26
N VAL A 308 4.11 17.21 1.15
CA VAL A 308 2.75 16.94 0.66
C VAL A 308 1.96 16.14 1.69
N LEU A 309 2.54 15.06 2.22
CA LEU A 309 1.89 14.21 3.22
C LEU A 309 1.62 14.97 4.53
N ARG A 310 2.52 15.87 4.94
CA ARG A 310 2.26 16.75 6.08
C ARG A 310 1.03 17.62 5.84
N VAL A 311 0.90 18.24 4.66
CA VAL A 311 -0.27 19.06 4.30
C VAL A 311 -1.54 18.20 4.18
N CYS A 312 -1.46 17.01 3.61
CA CYS A 312 -2.60 16.08 3.56
C CYS A 312 -3.01 15.57 4.96
N GLY A 313 -2.04 15.41 5.87
CA GLY A 313 -2.28 15.01 7.25
C GLY A 313 -3.15 16.01 8.01
N ASP A 314 -3.01 17.31 7.71
CA ASP A 314 -3.87 18.36 8.27
C ASP A 314 -5.35 18.25 7.82
N LEU A 315 -5.64 17.48 6.76
CA LEU A 315 -6.98 17.24 6.21
C LEU A 315 -7.56 15.87 6.59
N ARG A 316 -6.78 15.04 7.30
CA ARG A 316 -7.19 13.70 7.72
C ARG A 316 -8.29 13.77 8.79
N PRO A 317 -9.23 12.82 8.83
CA PRO A 317 -10.10 12.64 10.00
C PRO A 317 -9.32 12.57 11.31
N SER A 318 -9.89 13.11 12.38
CA SER A 318 -9.32 13.00 13.73
C SER A 318 -9.54 11.62 14.38
N VAL A 319 -10.17 10.69 13.66
CA VAL A 319 -10.41 9.31 14.12
C VAL A 319 -9.76 8.32 13.17
N ASP A 320 -9.07 7.35 13.76
CA ASP A 320 -8.60 6.18 13.04
C ASP A 320 -9.76 5.22 12.78
N ILE A 321 -9.68 4.47 11.68
CA ILE A 321 -10.66 3.43 11.38
C ILE A 321 -10.58 2.34 12.44
N ALA A 322 -11.68 2.09 13.14
CA ALA A 322 -11.77 0.92 14.01
C ALA A 322 -12.13 -0.28 13.13
N VAL A 323 -11.31 -1.33 13.06
CA VAL A 323 -11.65 -2.58 12.35
C VAL A 323 -11.61 -3.74 13.33
N GLU A 324 -12.72 -4.48 13.42
CA GLU A 324 -12.87 -5.72 14.19
C GLU A 324 -12.53 -6.96 13.37
#